data_AF-A0A7S1ZCK8-F1
#
_entry.id   AF-A0A7S1ZCK8-F1
#
_cell.length_a   1.000
_cell.length_b   1.000
_cell.length_c   1.000
_cell.angle_alpha   90.00
_cell.angle_beta   90.00
_cell.angle_gamma   90.00
#
_symmetry.space_group_name_H-M   'P 1'
#
loop_
_entity.id
_entity.type
_entity.pdbx_description
1 polymer ?
#
loop_
_entity_poly.entity_id
_entity_poly.type
_entity_poly.pdbx_seq_one_letter_code
_entity_poly.pdbx_strand_id
1 'polypeptide(L)'
;SKKQEGTGDSTETFEIPLLHNSVVWFSLDTNRQYRHKIVLDSQSKEHCFGQNEWLGITFRTSKMFLKDAATLWKGVGLTLATESERKEFYALRKQENEETDFLWPSLTYTVSPSDLLEPVSITES
;
A
#
# COMPACT_ATOMS: atom_id res chain seq x y z
N SER A 1 3.79 28.51 19.55
CA SER A 1 3.96 29.53 18.50
C SER A 1 5.41 29.62 18.06
N LYS A 2 5.73 29.12 16.85
CA LYS A 2 6.94 29.53 16.13
C LYS A 2 6.67 29.38 14.63
N LYS A 3 6.78 30.50 13.93
CA LYS A 3 6.57 30.71 12.50
C LYS A 3 7.79 30.15 11.75
N GLN A 4 7.59 29.38 10.69
CA GLN A 4 8.62 29.09 9.70
C GLN A 4 8.19 29.63 8.34
N GLU A 5 9.14 30.32 7.72
CA GLU A 5 9.03 31.03 6.45
C GLU A 5 8.91 30.05 5.29
N GLY A 6 7.87 30.24 4.47
CA GLY A 6 7.64 29.47 3.26
C GLY A 6 8.56 29.93 2.14
N THR A 7 9.30 28.98 1.57
CA THR A 7 9.95 29.14 0.27
C THR A 7 9.36 28.11 -0.68
N GLY A 8 8.59 28.58 -1.67
CA GLY A 8 8.29 27.88 -2.93
C GLY A 8 7.43 26.61 -2.86
N ASP A 9 6.20 26.75 -3.38
CA ASP A 9 5.19 25.70 -3.63
C ASP A 9 4.37 25.27 -2.39
N SER A 10 3.28 26.00 -2.12
CA SER A 10 2.35 25.70 -1.03
C SER A 10 1.50 24.48 -1.38
N THR A 11 2.09 23.29 -1.30
CA THR A 11 1.33 22.05 -1.27
C THR A 11 0.63 21.94 0.09
N GLU A 12 -0.69 22.12 0.08
CA GLU A 12 -1.51 21.95 1.29
C GLU A 12 -1.26 20.56 1.89
N THR A 13 -0.83 20.53 3.14
CA THR A 13 -0.55 19.29 3.87
C THR A 13 -1.49 19.19 5.06
N PHE A 14 -2.01 17.98 5.29
CA PHE A 14 -2.93 17.67 6.38
C PHE A 14 -2.43 16.47 7.17
N GLU A 15 -2.61 16.51 8.49
CA GLU A 15 -2.31 15.39 9.39
C GLU A 15 -3.61 14.82 9.96
N ILE A 16 -3.76 13.49 9.90
CA ILE A 16 -4.91 12.78 10.44
C ILE A 16 -4.39 11.76 11.45
N PRO A 17 -4.71 11.92 12.76
CA PRO A 17 -4.27 10.95 13.77
C PRO A 17 -4.99 9.61 13.60
N LEU A 18 -4.23 8.52 13.47
CA LEU A 18 -4.75 7.15 13.34
C LEU A 18 -5.00 6.54 14.73
N LEU A 19 -6.05 7.03 15.39
CA LEU A 19 -6.45 6.59 16.74
C LEU A 19 -6.97 5.14 16.74
N HIS A 20 -6.95 4.49 17.90
CA HIS A 20 -7.51 3.14 18.08
C HIS A 20 -8.98 3.09 17.64
N ASN A 21 -9.36 2.07 16.88
CA ASN A 21 -10.70 1.87 16.32
C ASN A 21 -11.23 3.05 15.46
N SER A 22 -10.33 3.83 14.88
CA SER A 22 -10.71 4.87 13.91
C SER A 22 -10.74 4.33 12.47
N VAL A 23 -11.54 4.98 11.64
CA VAL A 23 -11.60 4.72 10.20
C VAL A 23 -11.32 6.02 9.47
N VAL A 24 -10.40 5.98 8.52
CA VAL A 24 -10.14 7.08 7.60
C VAL A 24 -10.62 6.65 6.21
N TRP A 25 -11.44 7.49 5.58
CA TRP A 25 -11.97 7.24 4.25
C TRP A 25 -11.49 8.31 3.28
N PHE A 26 -10.94 7.87 2.15
CA PHE A 26 -10.51 8.76 1.05
C PHE A 26 -11.43 8.58 -0.15
N SER A 27 -11.97 9.68 -0.66
CA SER A 27 -12.70 9.66 -1.94
C SER A 27 -11.72 9.38 -3.10
N LEU A 28 -12.25 8.98 -4.26
CA LEU A 28 -11.42 8.82 -5.46
C LEU A 28 -10.76 10.14 -5.87
N ASP A 29 -11.49 11.26 -5.78
CA ASP A 29 -10.96 12.57 -6.12
C ASP A 29 -9.82 12.98 -5.17
N THR A 30 -10.01 12.75 -3.86
CA THR A 30 -8.96 13.00 -2.85
C THR A 30 -7.72 12.14 -3.09
N ASN A 31 -7.89 10.83 -3.34
CA ASN A 31 -6.76 9.92 -3.62
C ASN A 31 -5.98 10.28 -4.90
N ARG A 32 -6.62 10.95 -5.87
CA ARG A 32 -5.95 11.39 -7.11
C ARG A 32 -5.19 12.70 -6.92
N GLN A 33 -5.69 13.58 -6.06
CA GLN A 33 -5.13 14.92 -5.86
C GLN A 33 -4.00 14.94 -4.83
N TYR A 34 -4.07 14.08 -3.81
CA TYR A 34 -3.14 14.12 -2.67
C TYR A 34 -2.33 12.83 -2.56
N ARG A 35 -1.08 12.99 -2.10
CA ARG A 35 -0.24 11.86 -1.67
C ARG A 35 -0.45 11.61 -0.19
N HIS A 36 -0.43 10.35 0.20
CA HIS A 36 -0.67 9.94 1.58
C HIS A 36 0.52 9.15 2.11
N LYS A 37 0.91 9.40 3.36
CA LYS A 37 1.97 8.68 4.05
C LYS A 37 1.57 8.45 5.51
N ILE A 38 1.70 7.22 5.98
CA ILE A 38 1.58 6.91 7.41
C ILE A 38 2.95 7.16 8.04
N VAL A 39 2.98 7.99 9.07
CA VAL A 39 4.21 8.35 9.80
C VAL A 39 4.05 7.91 11.25
N LEU A 40 5.03 7.14 11.74
CA LEU A 40 5.11 6.81 13.16
C LEU A 40 5.55 8.06 13.93
N ASP A 41 4.77 8.46 14.93
CA ASP A 41 5.13 9.58 15.79
C ASP A 41 6.37 9.23 16.64
N SER A 42 7.49 9.92 16.37
CA SER A 42 8.75 9.72 17.07
C SER A 42 8.70 10.12 18.54
N GLN A 43 7.79 11.02 18.95
CA GLN A 43 7.68 11.48 20.34
C GLN A 43 7.07 10.42 21.27
N SER A 44 6.32 9.46 20.71
CA SER A 44 5.74 8.33 21.47
C SER A 44 6.76 7.27 21.91
N LYS A 45 8.02 7.34 21.43
CA LYS A 45 9.08 6.36 21.75
C LYS A 45 9.59 6.45 23.19
N GLU A 46 9.52 7.63 23.83
CA GLU A 46 9.99 7.81 25.21
C GLU A 46 8.97 7.35 26.26
N HIS A 47 7.70 7.17 25.89
CA HIS A 47 6.61 6.90 26.84
C HIS A 47 6.00 5.50 26.81
N CYS A 48 6.29 4.67 25.80
CA CYS A 48 5.59 3.39 25.62
C CYS A 48 6.55 2.24 25.27
N PHE A 49 7.36 1.82 26.23
CA PHE A 49 8.04 0.51 26.18
C PHE A 49 6.98 -0.60 26.31
N GLY A 50 6.52 -1.16 25.19
CA GLY A 50 5.84 -2.47 25.16
C GLY A 50 4.32 -2.51 24.87
N GLN A 51 3.65 -1.39 24.54
CA GLN A 51 2.19 -1.39 24.24
C GLN A 51 1.80 -0.74 22.89
N ASN A 52 2.68 -0.76 21.89
CA ASN A 52 2.47 -0.03 20.63
C ASN A 52 2.44 -0.94 19.39
N GLU A 53 1.82 -2.12 19.48
CA GLU A 53 1.51 -2.87 18.26
C GLU A 53 0.31 -2.22 17.56
N TRP A 54 0.55 -1.60 16.42
CA TRP A 54 -0.48 -0.95 15.62
C TRP A 54 -0.83 -1.86 14.42
N LEU A 55 -2.07 -2.31 14.36
CA LEU A 55 -2.61 -3.04 13.22
C LEU A 55 -3.50 -2.12 12.39
N GLY A 56 -3.07 -1.84 11.16
CA GLY A 56 -3.88 -1.18 10.15
C GLY A 56 -4.44 -2.18 9.15
N ILE A 57 -5.71 -2.02 8.80
CA ILE A 57 -6.36 -2.77 7.72
C ILE A 57 -6.83 -1.77 6.66
N THR A 58 -6.39 -1.95 5.43
CA THR A 58 -6.79 -1.09 4.31
C THR A 58 -7.66 -1.89 3.34
N PHE A 59 -8.90 -1.46 3.15
CA PHE A 59 -9.80 -2.02 2.15
C PHE A 59 -9.68 -1.24 0.85
N ARG A 60 -9.46 -1.94 -0.27
CA ARG A 60 -9.41 -1.35 -1.61
C ARG A 60 -10.24 -2.19 -2.57
N THR A 61 -10.98 -1.52 -3.44
CA THR A 61 -11.63 -2.19 -4.56
C THR A 61 -10.65 -2.25 -5.73
N SER A 62 -10.34 -3.46 -6.20
CA SER A 62 -9.54 -3.65 -7.40
C SER A 62 -10.34 -3.25 -8.64
N LYS A 63 -9.68 -2.65 -9.64
CA LYS A 63 -10.28 -2.46 -10.97
C LYS A 63 -10.39 -3.77 -11.76
N MET A 64 -9.67 -4.80 -11.34
CA MET A 64 -9.70 -6.11 -11.97
C MET A 64 -10.91 -6.89 -11.46
N PHE A 65 -11.97 -6.93 -12.27
CA PHE A 65 -13.10 -7.82 -12.06
C PHE A 65 -12.69 -9.25 -12.42
N LEU A 66 -12.37 -10.04 -11.40
CA LEU A 66 -12.09 -11.46 -11.56
C LEU A 66 -13.41 -12.22 -11.63
N LYS A 67 -13.66 -12.87 -12.77
CA LYS A 67 -14.90 -13.67 -12.97
C LYS A 67 -14.95 -14.88 -12.03
N ASP A 68 -13.79 -15.46 -11.69
CA ASP A 68 -13.63 -16.45 -10.64
C ASP A 68 -12.17 -16.43 -10.11
N ALA A 69 -11.95 -16.95 -8.91
CA ALA A 69 -10.61 -17.05 -8.32
C ALA A 69 -9.69 -17.95 -9.17
N ALA A 70 -10.24 -18.97 -9.84
CA ALA A 70 -9.49 -19.92 -10.66
C ALA A 70 -8.86 -19.29 -11.92
N THR A 71 -9.43 -18.21 -12.45
CA THR A 71 -8.96 -17.50 -13.65
C THR A 71 -7.69 -16.70 -13.34
N LEU A 72 -7.53 -16.24 -12.10
CA LEU A 72 -6.30 -15.61 -11.60
C LEU A 72 -5.11 -16.59 -11.68
N TRP A 73 -5.37 -17.85 -11.30
CA TRP A 73 -4.36 -18.92 -11.21
C TRP A 73 -4.06 -19.60 -12.55
N LYS A 74 -5.05 -19.72 -13.45
CA LYS A 74 -4.92 -20.52 -14.68
C LYS A 74 -4.23 -19.82 -15.86
N GLY A 75 -3.95 -18.52 -15.77
CA GLY A 75 -3.68 -17.71 -16.97
C GLY A 75 -2.31 -17.07 -17.12
N VAL A 76 -1.57 -16.86 -16.03
CA VAL A 76 -0.28 -16.18 -16.10
C VAL A 76 0.68 -17.03 -15.29
N GLY A 77 1.73 -17.53 -15.93
CA GLY A 77 2.82 -18.24 -15.24
C GLY A 77 3.57 -17.27 -14.32
N LEU A 78 2.91 -16.88 -13.24
CA LEU A 78 3.40 -15.95 -12.24
C LEU A 78 4.52 -16.67 -11.48
N THR A 79 5.75 -16.20 -11.62
CA THR A 79 6.90 -16.78 -10.92
C THR A 79 7.30 -15.92 -9.73
N LEU A 80 7.99 -16.52 -8.76
CA LEU A 80 8.63 -15.72 -7.72
C LEU A 80 9.76 -14.89 -8.34
N ALA A 81 9.79 -13.60 -8.02
CA ALA A 81 10.78 -12.67 -8.54
C ALA A 81 12.20 -13.06 -8.11
N THR A 82 13.12 -13.05 -9.07
CA THR A 82 14.56 -13.08 -8.84
C THR A 82 15.02 -11.82 -8.11
N GLU A 83 16.23 -11.81 -7.55
CA GLU A 83 16.75 -10.64 -6.83
C GLU A 83 16.83 -9.38 -7.71
N SER A 84 17.10 -9.53 -9.01
CA SER A 84 17.09 -8.43 -9.96
C SER A 84 15.67 -7.88 -10.19
N GLU A 85 14.69 -8.77 -10.41
CA GLU A 85 13.27 -8.40 -10.58
C GLU A 85 12.69 -7.79 -9.30
N ARG A 86 13.12 -8.24 -8.11
CA ARG A 86 12.74 -7.61 -6.84
C ARG A 86 13.19 -6.16 -6.79
N LYS A 87 14.43 -5.87 -7.20
CA LYS A 87 14.95 -4.49 -7.23
C LYS A 87 14.19 -3.62 -8.22
N GLU A 88 13.91 -4.15 -9.41
CA GLU A 88 13.08 -3.47 -10.41
C GLU A 88 11.68 -3.18 -9.86
N PHE A 89 11.03 -4.18 -9.24
CA PHE A 89 9.72 -4.01 -8.61
C PHE A 89 9.70 -2.90 -7.57
N TYR A 90 10.71 -2.85 -6.68
CA TYR A 90 10.78 -1.78 -5.68
C TYR A 90 11.09 -0.41 -6.29
N ALA A 91 11.82 -0.33 -7.40
CA ALA A 91 11.98 0.90 -8.15
C ALA A 91 10.65 1.38 -8.75
N LEU A 92 9.87 0.47 -9.34
CA LEU A 92 8.51 0.76 -9.84
C LEU A 92 7.57 1.21 -8.72
N ARG A 93 7.61 0.55 -7.55
CA ARG A 93 6.85 0.97 -6.35
C ARG A 93 7.27 2.37 -5.88
N LYS A 94 8.55 2.70 -5.96
CA LYS A 94 9.02 4.03 -5.60
C LYS A 94 8.44 5.07 -6.57
N GLN A 95 8.51 4.80 -7.87
CA GLN A 95 7.95 5.67 -8.91
C GLN A 95 6.43 5.82 -8.77
N GLU A 96 5.70 4.73 -8.49
CA GLU A 96 4.26 4.75 -8.17
C GLU A 96 3.93 5.73 -7.02
N ASN A 97 4.76 5.78 -5.98
CA ASN A 97 4.56 6.69 -4.85
C ASN A 97 4.99 8.14 -5.17
N GLU A 98 5.85 8.32 -6.17
CA GLU A 98 6.45 9.61 -6.56
C GLU A 98 5.71 10.29 -7.72
N GLU A 99 4.81 9.61 -8.42
CA GLU A 99 4.11 10.10 -9.61
C GLU A 99 2.59 9.87 -9.50
N THR A 100 1.78 10.87 -9.83
CA THR A 100 0.30 10.77 -9.76
C THR A 100 -0.32 9.99 -10.92
N ASP A 101 0.39 9.90 -12.05
CA ASP A 101 -0.09 9.31 -13.30
C ASP A 101 0.72 8.06 -13.71
N PHE A 102 1.35 7.40 -12.73
CA PHE A 102 2.15 6.19 -12.97
C PHE A 102 1.29 5.04 -13.53
N LEU A 103 1.81 4.37 -14.56
CA LEU A 103 1.21 3.19 -15.15
C LEU A 103 2.09 1.98 -14.88
N TRP A 104 1.52 0.97 -14.23
CA TRP A 104 2.20 -0.29 -13.99
C TRP A 104 2.46 -1.04 -15.31
N PRO A 105 3.71 -1.47 -15.58
CA PRO A 105 3.98 -2.39 -16.67
C PRO A 105 3.36 -3.76 -16.39
N SER A 106 3.13 -4.55 -17.45
CA SER A 106 2.68 -5.94 -17.30
C SER A 106 3.81 -6.78 -16.70
N LEU A 107 3.61 -7.25 -15.46
CA LEU A 107 4.56 -8.12 -14.77
C LEU A 107 4.10 -9.57 -14.80
N THR A 108 5.05 -10.49 -15.00
CA THR A 108 4.84 -11.95 -14.95
C THR A 108 5.46 -12.58 -13.70
N TYR A 109 5.84 -11.76 -12.71
CA TYR A 109 6.44 -12.21 -11.45
C TYR A 109 5.82 -11.52 -10.24
N THR A 110 5.97 -12.12 -9.06
CA THR A 110 5.54 -11.56 -7.76
C THR A 110 6.68 -11.53 -6.74
N VAL A 111 6.67 -10.55 -5.85
CA VAL A 111 7.57 -10.48 -4.68
C VAL A 111 7.01 -11.19 -3.44
N SER A 112 5.73 -11.58 -3.48
CA SER A 112 4.99 -12.19 -2.37
C SER A 112 4.78 -13.68 -2.66
N PRO A 113 5.43 -14.59 -1.91
CA PRO A 113 5.19 -16.03 -2.06
C PRO A 113 3.73 -16.43 -1.83
N SER A 114 2.99 -15.66 -1.03
CA SER A 114 1.57 -15.90 -0.76
C SER A 114 0.70 -15.80 -2.02
N ASP A 115 1.15 -15.01 -3.01
CA ASP A 115 0.46 -14.86 -4.29
C ASP A 115 0.59 -16.11 -5.17
N LEU A 116 1.43 -17.07 -4.77
CA LEU A 116 1.61 -18.38 -5.42
C LEU A 116 0.84 -19.51 -4.70
N LEU A 117 0.19 -19.22 -3.57
CA LEU A 117 -0.52 -20.22 -2.79
C LEU A 117 -1.86 -20.55 -3.42
N GLU A 118 -2.00 -21.77 -3.90
CA GLU A 118 -3.28 -22.27 -4.38
C GLU A 118 -4.35 -22.23 -3.27
N PRO A 119 -5.60 -21.87 -3.60
CA PRO A 119 -6.69 -21.93 -2.64
C PRO A 119 -6.89 -23.35 -2.13
N VAL A 120 -6.83 -23.55 -0.82
CA VAL A 120 -7.16 -24.84 -0.22
C VAL A 120 -8.68 -24.99 -0.22
N SER A 121 -9.20 -26.04 -0.85
CA SER A 121 -10.62 -26.40 -0.74
C SER A 121 -10.90 -26.84 0.70
N ILE A 122 -11.73 -26.07 1.41
CA ILE A 122 -12.22 -26.47 2.73
C ILE A 122 -13.16 -27.65 2.49
N THR A 123 -12.68 -28.86 2.76
CA THR A 123 -13.54 -30.04 2.70
C THR A 123 -14.24 -30.12 4.06
N GLU A 124 -15.50 -29.71 4.13
CA GLU A 124 -16.31 -29.94 5.32
C GLU A 124 -16.33 -31.45 5.61
N SER A 125 -15.92 -31.81 6.82
CA SER A 125 -15.88 -33.19 7.34
C SER A 125 -17.13 -33.50 8.13
#